data_AF-A0A259TZI1-F1
#
_entry.id   AF-A0A259TZI1-F1
#
_cell.length_a   1.000
_cell.length_b   1.000
_cell.length_c   1.000
_cell.angle_alpha   90.00
_cell.angle_beta   90.00
_cell.angle_gamma   90.00
#
_symmetry.space_group_name_H-M   'P 1'
#
loop_
_entity.id
_entity.type
_entity.pdbx_description
1 polymer ?
#
loop_
_entity_poly.entity_id
_entity_poly.type
_entity_poly.pdbx_seq_one_letter_code
_entity_poly.pdbx_strand_id
1 'polypeptide(L)' 'MPQFEVETATGKSQILRARNVEDAAHRAGWTDATVSPEADVQGWRDVVASGEAVGRVREHNRMRFRRD' A
#
# COMPACT_ATOMS: atom_id res chain seq x y z
N MET A 1 14.67 5.93 1.96
CA MET A 1 13.62 5.14 1.28
C MET A 1 12.34 5.24 2.09
N PRO A 2 11.22 5.64 1.46
CA PRO A 2 9.92 5.68 2.13
C PRO A 2 9.49 4.29 2.62
N GLN A 3 8.58 4.30 3.59
CA GLN A 3 7.95 3.10 4.12
C GLN A 3 6.48 3.10 3.69
N PHE A 4 5.98 1.90 3.41
CA PHE A 4 4.61 1.65 3.02
C PHE A 4 4.05 0.57 3.91
N GLU A 5 2.79 0.70 4.25
CA GLU A 5 2.03 -0.32 4.93
C GLU A 5 1.18 -1.04 3.89
N VAL A 6 1.24 -2.35 3.91
CA VAL A 6 0.49 -3.23 3.00
C VAL A 6 -0.32 -4.18 3.87
N GLU A 7 -1.61 -4.27 3.60
CA GLU A 7 -2.53 -5.20 4.25
C GLU A 7 -3.07 -6.17 3.21
N THR A 8 -2.90 -7.46 3.44
CA THR A 8 -3.44 -8.51 2.57
C THR A 8 -4.96 -8.64 2.75
N ALA A 9 -5.65 -9.22 1.76
CA ALA A 9 -7.07 -9.55 1.87
C ALA A 9 -7.41 -10.45 3.09
N THR A 10 -6.42 -11.19 3.60
CA THR A 10 -6.52 -11.99 4.83
C THR A 10 -6.39 -11.18 6.14
N GLY A 11 -6.22 -9.86 6.05
CA GLY A 11 -6.10 -8.94 7.19
C GLY A 11 -4.69 -8.89 7.79
N LYS A 12 -3.67 -9.45 7.12
CA LYS A 12 -2.28 -9.39 7.60
C LYS A 12 -1.62 -8.11 7.10
N SER A 13 -1.21 -7.25 8.02
CA SER A 13 -0.48 -6.02 7.71
C SER A 13 1.03 -6.20 7.87
N GLN A 14 1.80 -5.62 6.96
CA GLN A 14 3.27 -5.57 7.01
C GLN A 14 3.78 -4.19 6.57
N ILE A 15 4.96 -3.80 7.07
CA ILE A 15 5.62 -2.56 6.66
C ILE A 15 6.79 -2.89 5.76
N LEU A 16 6.77 -2.35 4.54
CA LEU A 16 7.82 -2.53 3.55
C LEU A 16 8.49 -1.19 3.24
N ARG A 17 9.81 -1.22 3.05
CA ARG A 17 10.51 -0.10 2.41
C ARG A 17 10.34 -0.27 0.92
N ALA A 18 9.92 0.78 0.22
CA ALA A 18 9.77 0.77 -1.23
C ALA A 18 10.01 2.18 -1.79
N ARG A 19 10.02 2.33 -3.10
CA ARG A 19 10.16 3.65 -3.77
C ARG A 19 8.83 4.38 -3.93
N ASN A 20 7.75 3.65 -4.18
CA ASN A 20 6.39 4.12 -4.38
C ASN A 20 5.39 3.00 -4.00
N VAL A 21 4.09 3.26 -4.16
CA VAL A 21 3.03 2.30 -3.79
C VAL A 21 3.05 1.04 -4.67
N GLU A 22 3.45 1.18 -5.94
CA GLU A 22 3.56 0.07 -6.90
C GLU A 22 4.73 -0.86 -6.54
N ASP A 23 5.90 -0.30 -6.21
CA ASP A 23 7.07 -1.05 -5.73
C ASP A 23 6.77 -1.72 -4.38
N ALA A 24 5.92 -1.12 -3.53
CA ALA A 24 5.45 -1.75 -2.30
C ALA A 24 4.52 -2.95 -2.55
N ALA A 25 3.56 -2.82 -3.47
CA ALA A 25 2.68 -3.91 -3.89
C ALA A 25 3.50 -5.07 -4.50
N HIS A 26 4.45 -4.77 -5.38
CA HIS A 26 5.34 -5.75 -5.97
C HIS A 26 6.19 -6.47 -4.91
N ARG A 27 6.74 -5.75 -3.93
CA ARG A 27 7.50 -6.34 -2.81
C ARG A 27 6.63 -7.17 -1.85
N ALA A 28 5.33 -6.90 -1.78
CA ALA A 28 4.38 -7.73 -1.05
C ALA A 28 4.06 -9.05 -1.76
N GLY A 29 4.56 -9.25 -2.98
CA GLY A 29 4.34 -10.46 -3.80
C GLY A 29 3.22 -10.30 -4.84
N TRP A 30 2.71 -9.08 -5.05
CA TRP A 30 1.68 -8.79 -6.04
C TRP A 30 2.30 -8.22 -7.32
N THR A 31 2.96 -9.09 -8.09
CA THR A 31 3.78 -8.70 -9.27
C THR A 31 2.94 -8.08 -10.40
N ASP A 32 1.72 -8.58 -10.63
CA ASP A 32 0.80 -8.11 -11.68
C ASP A 32 -0.38 -7.31 -11.11
N ALA A 33 -0.14 -6.63 -9.99
CA ALA A 33 -1.17 -5.84 -9.35
C ALA A 33 -1.32 -4.44 -9.95
N THR A 34 -2.57 -4.03 -10.12
CA THR A 34 -2.97 -2.65 -10.32
C THR A 34 -3.32 -2.04 -8.96
N VAL A 35 -2.65 -0.93 -8.63
CA VAL A 35 -2.97 -0.13 -7.43
C VAL A 35 -3.98 0.94 -7.83
N SER A 36 -5.05 1.10 -7.03
CA SER A 36 -6.02 2.16 -7.23
C SER A 36 -5.34 3.53 -7.20
N PRO A 37 -5.61 4.42 -8.17
CA PRO A 37 -5.06 5.77 -8.15
C PRO A 37 -5.63 6.60 -7.01
N GLU A 38 -6.84 6.29 -6.56
CA GLU A 38 -7.53 6.97 -5.48
C GLU A 38 -7.25 6.30 -4.14
N ALA A 39 -6.94 7.12 -3.14
CA ALA A 39 -6.80 6.68 -1.77
C ALA A 39 -8.08 6.96 -0.98
N ASP A 40 -8.43 6.07 -0.06
CA ASP A 40 -9.51 6.27 0.88
C ASP A 40 -9.18 7.39 1.90
N VAL A 41 -10.14 7.70 2.76
CA VAL A 41 -9.99 8.70 3.84
C VAL A 41 -8.83 8.43 4.81
N GLN A 42 -8.35 7.19 4.90
CA GLN A 42 -7.23 6.76 5.72
C GLN A 42 -5.91 6.65 4.93
N GLY A 43 -5.92 6.99 3.63
CA GLY A 43 -4.77 6.93 2.74
C GLY A 43 -4.50 5.55 2.12
N TRP A 44 -5.40 4.58 2.28
CA TRP A 44 -5.30 3.26 1.66
C TRP A 44 -5.71 3.29 0.20
N ARG A 45 -4.94 2.59 -0.63
CA ARG A 45 -5.24 2.33 -2.03
C ARG A 45 -5.45 0.85 -2.19
N ASP A 46 -6.56 0.47 -2.82
CA ASP A 46 -6.84 -0.93 -3.10
C ASP A 46 -5.85 -1.49 -4.13
N VAL A 47 -5.55 -2.77 -3.99
CA VAL A 47 -4.64 -3.49 -4.88
C VAL A 47 -5.38 -4.68 -5.46
N VAL A 48 -5.47 -4.70 -6.79
CA VAL A 48 -6.15 -5.75 -7.55
C VAL A 48 -5.12 -6.48 -8.40
N ALA A 49 -4.99 -7.79 -8.24
CA ALA A 49 -4.15 -8.63 -9.10
C ALA A 49 -5.03 -9.65 -9.83
N SER A 50 -4.84 -9.81 -11.13
CA SER A 50 -5.62 -10.77 -11.95
C SER A 50 -7.14 -10.60 -11.85
N GLY A 51 -7.63 -9.38 -11.58
CA GLY A 51 -9.05 -9.08 -11.43
C GLY A 51 -9.64 -9.34 -10.03
N GLU A 52 -8.82 -9.75 -9.06
CA GLU A 52 -9.23 -9.98 -7.67
C GLU A 52 -8.55 -9.01 -6.70
N ALA A 53 -9.29 -8.52 -5.70
CA ALA A 53 -8.75 -7.69 -4.64
C ALA A 53 -7.80 -8.53 -3.74
N VAL A 54 -6.50 -8.25 -3.81
CA VAL A 54 -5.47 -8.99 -3.06
C VAL A 54 -5.07 -8.29 -1.76
N GLY A 55 -5.39 -7.00 -1.64
CA GLY A 55 -5.10 -6.22 -0.45
C GLY A 55 -5.17 -4.72 -0.69
N ARG A 56 -4.53 -3.96 0.19
CA ARG A 56 -4.45 -2.50 0.13
C ARG A 56 -3.08 -2.01 0.57
N VAL A 57 -2.65 -0.85 0.07
CA VAL A 57 -1.37 -0.22 0.35
C VAL A 57 -1.54 1.25 0.73
N ARG A 58 -0.80 1.74 1.72
CA ARG A 58 -0.70 3.17 2.04
C ARG A 58 0.73 3.57 2.34
N GLU A 59 1.02 4.86 2.18
CA GLU A 59 2.26 5.42 2.70
C GLU A 59 2.30 5.34 4.23
N HIS A 60 3.33 4.69 4.76
CA HIS A 60 3.61 4.68 6.20
C HIS A 60 4.45 5.92 6.56
N ASN A 61 3.81 7.08 6.49
CA ASN A 61 4.44 8.34 6.88
C ASN A 61 4.33 8.52 8.40
N ARG A 62 5.45 8.34 9.13
CA ARG A 62 5.55 8.70 10.55
C ARG A 62 5.46 10.21 10.85
N MET A 63 5.29 11.08 9.83
CA MET A 63 5.51 12.54 9.95
C MET A 63 4.40 13.44 9.37
N ARG A 64 3.11 13.07 9.46
CA ARG A 64 2.00 14.00 9.11
C ARG A 64 1.33 14.70 10.30
N PHE A 65 2.04 14.83 11.42
CA PHE A 65 1.68 15.75 12.50
C PHE A 65 2.87 16.64 12.88
N ARG A 66 3.37 17.46 11.96
CA ARG A 66 3.89 18.77 12.36
C ARG A 66 2.76 19.76 12.16
N ARG A 67 1.99 19.96 13.23
CA ARG A 67 1.13 21.13 13.43
C ARG A 67 2.11 22.29 13.66
N ASP A 68 2.23 23.20 12.69
CA ASP A 68 2.65 24.57 13.00
C ASP A 68 1.53 25.26 13.79
#